data_AF-H3GMK4-F1
#
_entry.id   AF-H3GMK4-F1
#
_cell.length_a   1.000
_cell.length_b   1.000
_cell.length_c   1.000
_cell.angle_alpha   90.00
_cell.angle_beta   90.00
_cell.angle_gamma   90.00
#
_symmetry.space_group_name_H-M   'P 1'
#
loop_
_entity.id
_entity.type
_entity.pdbx_description
1 polymer ?
#
loop_
_entity_poly.entity_id
_entity_poly.type
_entity_poly.pdbx_seq_one_letter_code
_entity_poly.pdbx_strand_id
1 'polypeptide(L)'
;MAFRCAGSPLDEMKRLEKLREQDPESAANLVANGKLLVDFTHDGNLRALQCAAEQLEEGQVLMFYVVRMFREACSTRRLDILRFLLLNGFDLQQSYTRDVLHGVIESIDSPQRADAVQPLIRFLLDAGVDVNWQRKSDLYTALHVACCKNLYPIVYLLVLYGADVNAIAAVGIKVIQIECKYR
;
A
#
# COMPACT_ATOMS: atom_id res chain seq x y z
N MET A 1 15.10 13.09 0.31
CA MET A 1 14.77 12.01 -0.66
C MET A 1 13.37 12.29 -1.23
N ALA A 2 13.13 12.02 -2.52
CA ALA A 2 11.95 12.51 -3.24
C ALA A 2 10.58 12.10 -2.64
N PHE A 3 10.49 10.96 -1.96
CA PHE A 3 9.23 10.45 -1.39
C PHE A 3 9.22 10.41 0.14
N ARG A 4 10.18 11.10 0.79
CA ARG A 4 10.20 11.19 2.25
C ARG A 4 9.09 12.12 2.73
N CYS A 5 8.39 11.68 3.76
CA CYS A 5 7.33 12.46 4.41
C CYS A 5 7.90 13.64 5.19
N ALA A 6 7.33 14.84 5.02
CA ALA A 6 7.71 16.04 5.76
C ALA A 6 6.71 16.42 6.89
N GLY A 7 5.56 15.75 6.99
CA GLY A 7 4.50 16.06 7.97
C GLY A 7 3.30 15.12 7.88
N SER A 8 2.26 15.31 8.70
CA SER A 8 1.05 14.48 8.56
C SER A 8 0.30 14.82 7.27
N PRO A 9 -0.55 13.92 6.73
CA PRO A 9 -1.38 14.23 5.55
C PRO A 9 -2.24 15.49 5.72
N LEU A 10 -2.67 15.79 6.95
CA LEU A 10 -3.42 17.00 7.26
C LEU A 10 -2.55 18.26 7.16
N ASP A 11 -1.28 18.16 7.55
CA ASP A 11 -0.33 19.28 7.48
C ASP A 11 0.04 19.59 6.03
N GLU A 12 0.20 18.56 5.19
CA GLU A 12 0.40 18.74 3.75
C GLU A 12 -0.80 19.40 3.07
N MET A 13 -2.02 19.01 3.46
CA MET A 13 -3.23 19.60 2.90
C MET A 13 -3.35 21.09 3.26
N LYS A 14 -3.13 21.44 4.53
CA LYS A 14 -3.07 22.85 4.97
C LYS A 14 -1.98 23.63 4.26
N ARG A 15 -0.80 23.02 4.04
CA ARG A 15 0.30 23.64 3.30
C ARG A 15 -0.10 23.91 1.85
N LEU A 16 -0.78 22.97 1.20
CA LEU A 16 -1.27 23.13 -0.17
C LEU A 16 -2.35 24.22 -0.26
N GLU A 17 -3.28 24.28 0.70
CA GLU A 17 -4.31 25.33 0.76
C GLU A 17 -3.67 26.71 0.91
N LYS A 18 -2.74 26.87 1.85
CA LYS A 18 -2.01 28.11 2.04
C LYS A 18 -1.20 28.49 0.79
N LEU A 19 -0.58 27.52 0.13
CA LEU A 19 0.16 27.77 -1.11
C LEU A 19 -0.79 28.19 -2.25
N ARG A 20 -1.99 27.60 -2.36
CA ARG A 20 -2.99 28.03 -3.35
C ARG A 20 -3.38 29.50 -3.21
N GLU A 21 -3.43 30.02 -1.98
CA GLU A 21 -3.75 31.42 -1.72
C GLU A 21 -2.59 32.36 -2.04
N GLN A 22 -1.35 31.91 -1.81
CA GLN A 22 -0.13 32.72 -1.98
C GLN A 22 0.41 32.69 -3.42
N ASP A 23 0.43 31.51 -4.02
CA ASP A 23 0.97 31.23 -5.35
C ASP A 23 0.22 30.04 -6.00
N PRO A 24 -0.87 30.32 -6.74
CA PRO A 24 -1.71 29.29 -7.32
C PRO A 24 -1.00 28.49 -8.43
N GLU A 25 -0.02 29.07 -9.12
CA GLU A 25 0.72 28.38 -10.18
C GLU A 25 1.62 27.29 -9.59
N SER A 26 2.38 27.63 -8.54
CA SER A 26 3.19 26.64 -7.82
C SER A 26 2.34 25.51 -7.22
N ALA A 27 1.18 25.84 -6.65
CA ALA A 27 0.26 24.83 -6.14
C ALA A 27 -0.30 23.91 -7.25
N ALA A 28 -0.63 24.48 -8.41
CA ALA A 28 -1.08 23.71 -9.57
C ALA A 28 0.03 22.78 -10.10
N ASN A 29 1.29 23.25 -10.13
CA ASN A 29 2.44 22.46 -10.54
C ASN A 29 2.69 21.26 -9.61
N LEU A 30 2.58 21.43 -8.29
CA LEU A 30 2.67 20.30 -7.33
C LEU A 30 1.63 19.21 -7.61
N VAL A 31 0.38 19.62 -7.86
CA VAL A 31 -0.72 18.72 -8.20
C VAL A 31 -0.50 18.04 -9.54
N ALA A 32 -0.04 18.78 -10.55
CA ALA A 32 0.25 18.26 -11.87
C ALA A 32 1.39 17.23 -11.84
N ASN A 33 2.48 17.53 -11.12
CA ASN A 33 3.60 16.60 -10.93
C ASN A 33 3.15 15.32 -10.23
N GLY A 34 2.36 15.44 -9.16
CA GLY A 34 1.82 14.27 -8.46
C GLY A 34 0.94 13.38 -9.34
N LYS A 35 0.08 13.97 -10.19
CA LYS A 35 -0.73 13.22 -11.17
C LYS A 35 0.13 12.55 -12.23
N LEU A 36 1.10 13.26 -12.79
CA LEU A 36 2.01 12.73 -13.81
C LEU A 36 2.78 11.50 -13.29
N LEU A 37 3.25 11.55 -12.04
CA LEU A 37 3.92 10.41 -11.41
C LEU A 37 2.97 9.21 -11.26
N VAL A 38 1.71 9.44 -10.87
CA VAL A 38 0.69 8.38 -10.81
C VAL A 38 0.47 7.76 -12.19
N ASP A 39 0.37 8.58 -13.24
CA ASP A 39 0.18 8.08 -14.61
C ASP A 39 1.36 7.22 -15.06
N PHE A 40 2.61 7.64 -14.79
CA PHE A 40 3.78 6.79 -15.05
C PHE A 40 3.78 5.48 -14.25
N THR A 41 3.26 5.49 -13.03
CA THR A 41 3.10 4.24 -12.26
C THR A 41 2.05 3.31 -12.84
N HIS A 42 0.91 3.87 -13.28
CA HIS A 42 -0.16 3.12 -13.93
C HIS A 42 0.36 2.46 -15.22
N ASP A 43 1.09 3.22 -16.04
CA ASP A 43 1.64 2.73 -17.31
C ASP A 43 2.84 1.78 -17.12
N GLY A 44 3.30 1.62 -15.87
CA GLY A 44 4.43 0.76 -15.54
C GLY A 44 5.79 1.29 -16.06
N ASN A 45 5.86 2.56 -16.46
CA ASN A 45 7.03 3.18 -17.07
C ASN A 45 8.02 3.64 -15.99
N LEU A 46 8.80 2.70 -15.45
CA LEU A 46 9.80 2.97 -14.41
C LEU A 46 10.84 4.01 -14.84
N ARG A 47 11.24 4.04 -16.11
CA ARG A 47 12.26 4.98 -16.60
C ARG A 47 11.75 6.42 -16.57
N ALA A 48 10.53 6.65 -17.07
CA ALA A 48 9.90 7.96 -16.99
C ALA A 48 9.69 8.39 -15.55
N LEU A 49 9.27 7.45 -14.68
CA LEU A 49 9.11 7.70 -13.26
C LEU A 49 10.44 8.11 -12.59
N GLN A 50 11.53 7.41 -12.88
CA GLN A 50 12.87 7.73 -12.39
C GLN A 50 13.32 9.12 -12.84
N CYS A 51 13.21 9.39 -14.15
CA CYS A 51 13.59 10.68 -14.71
C CYS A 51 12.78 11.84 -14.11
N ALA A 52 11.48 11.64 -13.88
CA ALA A 52 10.63 12.64 -13.24
C ALA A 52 10.99 12.83 -11.77
N ALA A 53 11.28 11.75 -11.04
CA ALA A 53 11.69 11.79 -9.63
C ALA A 53 13.05 12.47 -9.40
N GLU A 54 13.99 12.34 -10.34
CA GLU A 54 15.30 13.01 -10.28
C GLU A 54 15.20 14.54 -10.36
N GLN A 55 14.17 15.06 -11.04
CA GLN A 55 13.94 16.50 -11.18
C GLN A 55 13.16 17.09 -9.99
N LEU A 56 12.70 16.27 -9.05
CA LEU A 56 11.86 16.69 -7.94
C LEU A 56 12.69 16.89 -6.67
N GLU A 57 12.53 18.07 -6.05
CA GLU A 57 13.13 18.37 -4.75
C GLU A 57 12.29 17.79 -3.59
N GLU A 58 12.90 17.70 -2.41
CA GLU A 58 12.24 17.19 -1.21
C GLU A 58 11.02 18.06 -0.85
N GLY A 59 9.85 17.41 -0.73
CA GLY A 59 8.58 18.09 -0.44
C GLY A 59 7.83 18.64 -1.66
N GLN A 60 8.29 18.36 -2.89
CA GLN A 60 7.57 18.68 -4.13
C GLN A 60 6.53 17.63 -4.54
N VAL A 61 6.42 16.52 -3.81
CA VAL A 61 5.39 15.50 -4.03
C VAL A 61 4.58 15.35 -2.75
N LEU A 62 3.26 15.52 -2.86
CA LEU A 62 2.35 15.30 -1.75
C LEU A 62 2.27 13.79 -1.46
N MET A 63 2.27 13.44 -0.17
CA MET A 63 2.17 12.07 0.29
C MET A 63 0.94 11.36 -0.25
N PHE A 64 -0.17 12.08 -0.42
CA PHE A 64 -1.37 11.55 -1.06
C PHE A 64 -1.08 10.88 -2.41
N TYR A 65 -0.25 11.49 -3.25
CA TYR A 65 0.14 10.94 -4.54
C TYR A 65 1.10 9.76 -4.38
N VAL A 66 2.08 9.85 -3.48
CA VAL A 66 3.02 8.75 -3.22
C VAL A 66 2.29 7.49 -2.73
N VAL A 67 1.32 7.65 -1.83
CA VAL A 67 0.48 6.53 -1.35
C VAL A 67 -0.36 5.96 -2.48
N ARG A 68 -0.94 6.82 -3.33
CA ARG A 68 -1.71 6.37 -4.50
C ARG A 68 -0.83 5.60 -5.48
N MET A 69 0.35 6.11 -5.80
CA MET A 69 1.36 5.44 -6.63
C MET A 69 1.73 4.06 -6.04
N PHE A 70 1.94 3.99 -4.73
CA PHE A 70 2.26 2.73 -4.06
C PHE A 70 1.12 1.72 -4.15
N ARG A 71 -0.13 2.15 -3.91
CA ARG A 71 -1.32 1.29 -4.05
C ARG A 71 -1.51 0.84 -5.50
N GLU A 72 -1.31 1.72 -6.47
CA GLU A 72 -1.36 1.39 -7.90
C GLU A 72 -0.29 0.35 -8.29
N ALA A 73 0.94 0.54 -7.81
CA ALA A 73 2.03 -0.40 -8.02
C ALA A 73 1.77 -1.77 -7.37
N CYS A 74 1.05 -1.81 -6.23
CA CYS A 74 0.57 -3.06 -5.63
C CYS A 74 -0.51 -3.73 -6.51
N SER A 75 -1.52 -2.99 -6.96
CA SER A 75 -2.59 -3.50 -7.84
C SER A 75 -2.04 -4.06 -9.16
N THR A 76 -1.05 -3.39 -9.74
CA THR A 76 -0.37 -3.80 -10.98
C THR A 76 0.76 -4.80 -10.75
N ARG A 77 1.12 -5.11 -9.49
CA ARG A 77 2.20 -6.03 -9.06
C ARG A 77 3.58 -5.65 -9.62
N ARG A 78 3.83 -4.36 -9.80
CA ARG A 78 5.10 -3.83 -10.33
C ARG A 78 6.13 -3.70 -9.21
N LEU A 79 6.77 -4.83 -8.87
CA LEU A 79 7.79 -4.88 -7.82
C LEU A 79 8.93 -3.88 -8.04
N ASP A 80 9.29 -3.60 -9.29
CA ASP A 80 10.36 -2.66 -9.63
C ASP A 80 10.01 -1.22 -9.19
N ILE A 81 8.74 -0.82 -9.37
CA ILE A 81 8.24 0.48 -8.93
C ILE A 81 8.13 0.53 -7.41
N LEU A 82 7.67 -0.54 -6.78
CA LEU A 82 7.61 -0.62 -5.31
C LEU A 82 9.01 -0.49 -4.70
N ARG A 83 10.01 -1.21 -5.24
CA ARG A 83 11.41 -1.08 -4.84
C ARG A 83 11.92 0.34 -5.02
N PHE A 84 11.62 0.95 -6.16
CA PHE A 84 12.01 2.33 -6.43
C PHE A 84 11.42 3.31 -5.40
N LEU A 85 10.14 3.17 -5.05
CA LEU A 85 9.49 4.01 -4.03
C LEU A 85 10.18 3.86 -2.66
N LEU A 86 10.44 2.63 -2.21
CA LEU A 86 11.13 2.38 -0.94
C LEU A 86 12.56 2.94 -0.91
N LEU A 87 13.32 2.72 -1.99
CA LEU A 87 14.68 3.25 -2.12
C LEU A 87 14.72 4.79 -2.10
N ASN A 88 13.65 5.44 -2.54
CA ASN A 88 13.50 6.90 -2.54
C ASN A 88 12.80 7.44 -1.28
N GLY A 89 12.77 6.66 -0.20
CA GLY A 89 12.39 7.11 1.13
C GLY A 89 10.90 6.96 1.46
N PHE A 90 10.13 6.21 0.67
CA PHE A 90 8.77 5.86 1.04
C PHE A 90 8.76 4.94 2.27
N ASP A 91 8.01 5.31 3.30
CA ASP A 91 7.91 4.58 4.56
C ASP A 91 6.61 3.78 4.62
N LEU A 92 6.73 2.46 4.79
CA LEU A 92 5.61 1.52 4.89
C LEU A 92 4.99 1.43 6.28
N GLN A 93 5.69 1.93 7.31
CA GLN A 93 5.24 1.83 8.70
C GLN A 93 4.16 2.86 9.05
N GLN A 94 3.91 3.82 8.15
CA GLN A 94 2.94 4.87 8.35
C GLN A 94 1.51 4.33 8.45
N SER A 95 0.66 5.04 9.20
CA SER A 95 -0.68 4.53 9.55
C SER A 95 -1.59 4.25 8.35
N TYR A 96 -1.35 4.87 7.19
CA TYR A 96 -2.20 4.78 6.00
C TYR A 96 -1.76 3.67 5.01
N THR A 97 -0.66 2.97 5.28
CA THR A 97 -0.16 1.82 4.51
C THR A 97 -0.31 0.50 5.26
N ARG A 98 -0.77 0.50 6.52
CA ARG A 98 -0.89 -0.70 7.35
C ARG A 98 -1.95 -1.69 6.84
N ASP A 99 -2.97 -1.21 6.15
CA ASP A 99 -4.03 -2.00 5.53
C ASP A 99 -3.68 -2.54 4.14
N VAL A 100 -2.46 -2.28 3.64
CA VAL A 100 -2.06 -2.69 2.27
C VAL A 100 -2.17 -4.21 2.08
N LEU A 101 -1.79 -5.02 3.09
CA LEU A 101 -1.92 -6.47 3.01
C LEU A 101 -3.38 -6.90 2.82
N HIS A 102 -4.32 -6.29 3.55
CA HIS A 102 -5.74 -6.57 3.38
C HIS A 102 -6.21 -6.24 1.97
N GLY A 103 -5.91 -5.03 1.48
CA GLY A 103 -6.33 -4.61 0.13
C GLY A 103 -5.77 -5.52 -0.98
N VAL A 104 -4.50 -5.93 -0.86
CA VAL A 104 -3.88 -6.86 -1.83
C VAL A 104 -4.59 -8.22 -1.81
N ILE A 105 -4.85 -8.78 -0.64
CA ILE A 105 -5.51 -10.10 -0.51
C ILE A 105 -6.98 -10.04 -0.95
N GLU A 106 -7.68 -8.94 -0.64
CA GLU A 106 -9.08 -8.75 -1.05
C GLU A 106 -9.22 -8.66 -2.57
N SER A 107 -8.24 -8.08 -3.26
CA SER A 107 -8.22 -7.97 -4.73
C SER A 107 -8.06 -9.30 -5.47
N ILE A 108 -7.77 -10.40 -4.76
CA ILE A 108 -7.62 -11.73 -5.35
C ILE A 108 -9.00 -12.35 -5.58
N ASP A 109 -9.49 -12.34 -6.82
CA ASP A 109 -10.82 -12.91 -7.13
C ASP A 109 -10.85 -14.43 -7.15
N SER A 110 -9.71 -15.09 -7.43
CA SER A 110 -9.65 -16.55 -7.57
C SER A 110 -8.38 -17.16 -7.00
N PRO A 111 -8.42 -18.42 -6.51
CA PRO A 111 -7.25 -19.11 -5.96
C PRO A 111 -6.12 -19.25 -6.99
N GLN A 112 -6.42 -19.37 -8.28
CA GLN A 112 -5.40 -19.49 -9.33
C GLN A 112 -4.57 -18.20 -9.49
N ARG A 113 -5.13 -17.04 -9.10
CA ARG A 113 -4.40 -15.77 -9.10
C ARG A 113 -3.54 -15.59 -7.85
N ALA A 114 -3.75 -16.40 -6.79
CA ALA A 114 -3.00 -16.32 -5.55
C ALA A 114 -1.49 -16.51 -5.79
N ASP A 115 -1.11 -17.46 -6.63
CA ASP A 115 0.30 -17.76 -6.91
C ASP A 115 1.03 -16.58 -7.55
N ALA A 116 0.34 -15.83 -8.41
CA ALA A 116 0.89 -14.64 -9.04
C ALA A 116 0.97 -13.43 -8.10
N VAL A 117 0.32 -13.48 -6.93
CA VAL A 117 0.34 -12.41 -5.91
C VAL A 117 1.28 -12.75 -4.75
N GLN A 118 1.66 -14.02 -4.57
CA GLN A 118 2.64 -14.43 -3.55
C GLN A 118 3.94 -13.60 -3.56
N PRO A 119 4.58 -13.30 -4.71
CA PRO A 119 5.81 -12.49 -4.70
C PRO A 119 5.60 -11.07 -4.17
N LEU A 120 4.43 -10.48 -4.44
CA LEU A 120 4.08 -9.16 -3.91
C LEU A 120 3.86 -9.23 -2.39
N ILE A 121 3.15 -10.22 -1.89
CA ILE A 121 2.91 -10.38 -0.44
C ILE A 121 4.24 -10.63 0.29
N ARG A 122 5.12 -11.48 -0.24
CA ARG A 122 6.47 -11.68 0.29
C ARG A 122 7.24 -10.37 0.34
N PHE A 123 7.25 -9.62 -0.75
CA PHE A 123 7.94 -8.33 -0.80
C PHE A 123 7.43 -7.34 0.26
N LEU A 124 6.11 -7.25 0.47
CA LEU A 124 5.52 -6.38 1.48
C LEU A 124 5.89 -6.82 2.91
N LEU A 125 5.85 -8.12 3.18
CA LEU A 125 6.22 -8.68 4.47
C LEU A 125 7.72 -8.51 4.76
N ASP A 126 8.58 -8.76 3.78
CA ASP A 126 10.03 -8.53 3.85
C ASP A 126 10.35 -7.04 4.07
N ALA A 127 9.51 -6.15 3.54
CA ALA A 127 9.63 -4.71 3.74
C ALA A 127 9.09 -4.24 5.13
N GLY A 128 8.70 -5.19 6.00
CA GLY A 128 8.38 -4.95 7.40
C GLY A 128 6.91 -4.67 7.68
N VAL A 129 6.00 -4.88 6.73
CA VAL A 129 4.55 -4.71 6.99
C VAL A 129 4.10 -5.70 8.07
N ASP A 130 3.39 -5.19 9.07
CA ASP A 130 2.87 -6.00 10.18
C ASP A 130 1.82 -7.01 9.68
N VAL A 131 2.19 -8.29 9.69
CA VAL A 131 1.35 -9.41 9.29
C VAL A 131 0.10 -9.56 10.17
N ASN A 132 0.18 -9.12 11.42
CA ASN A 132 -0.87 -9.24 12.44
C ASN A 132 -1.71 -7.97 12.57
N TRP A 133 -1.49 -6.99 11.70
CA TRP A 133 -2.24 -5.74 11.77
C TRP A 133 -3.75 -6.00 11.64
N GLN A 134 -4.50 -5.41 12.55
CA GLN A 134 -5.96 -5.51 12.61
C GLN A 134 -6.60 -4.26 12.01
N ARG A 135 -7.51 -4.48 11.06
CA ARG A 135 -8.33 -3.40 10.50
C ARG A 135 -9.20 -2.77 11.58
N LYS A 136 -9.25 -1.44 11.60
CA LYS A 136 -10.02 -0.69 12.61
C LYS A 136 -11.53 -0.94 12.53
N SER A 137 -12.05 -1.35 11.38
CA SER A 137 -13.49 -1.56 11.15
C SER A 137 -14.02 -2.86 11.74
N ASP A 138 -13.29 -3.96 11.59
CA ASP A 138 -13.75 -5.33 11.88
C ASP A 138 -12.75 -6.13 12.74
N LEU A 139 -11.58 -5.56 13.03
CA LEU A 139 -10.42 -6.22 13.66
C LEU A 139 -9.91 -7.44 12.87
N TYR A 140 -10.20 -7.52 11.57
CA TYR A 140 -9.69 -8.61 10.75
C TYR A 140 -8.20 -8.42 10.51
N THR A 141 -7.43 -9.50 10.63
CA THR A 141 -6.05 -9.58 10.15
C THR A 141 -6.03 -10.01 8.68
N ALA A 142 -4.89 -9.86 8.02
CA ALA A 142 -4.68 -10.37 6.66
C ALA A 142 -5.03 -11.87 6.54
N LEU A 143 -4.75 -12.63 7.62
CA LEU A 143 -5.04 -14.05 7.71
C LEU A 143 -6.55 -14.35 7.75
N HIS A 144 -7.35 -13.52 8.43
CA HIS A 144 -8.82 -13.65 8.41
C HIS A 144 -9.37 -13.58 6.98
N VAL A 145 -8.90 -12.58 6.21
CA VAL A 145 -9.33 -12.37 4.82
C VAL A 145 -8.92 -13.54 3.93
N ALA A 146 -7.68 -14.01 4.04
CA ALA A 146 -7.17 -15.13 3.24
C ALA A 146 -7.96 -16.42 3.51
N CYS A 147 -8.32 -16.70 4.78
CA CYS A 147 -9.17 -17.83 5.14
C CYS A 147 -10.59 -17.70 4.58
N CYS A 148 -11.24 -16.54 4.72
CA CYS A 148 -12.59 -16.30 4.17
C CYS A 148 -12.66 -16.52 2.65
N LYS A 149 -11.56 -16.24 1.93
CA LYS A 149 -11.47 -16.38 0.47
C LYS A 149 -10.91 -17.73 0.01
N ASN A 150 -10.67 -18.67 0.92
CA ASN A 150 -10.07 -19.99 0.64
C ASN A 150 -8.73 -19.92 -0.11
N LEU A 151 -7.92 -18.90 0.18
CA LEU A 151 -6.61 -18.66 -0.47
C LEU A 151 -5.50 -19.43 0.26
N TYR A 152 -5.56 -20.76 0.24
CA TYR A 152 -4.60 -21.63 0.96
C TYR A 152 -3.12 -21.28 0.73
N PRO A 153 -2.66 -20.94 -0.49
CA PRO A 153 -1.26 -20.56 -0.69
C PRO A 153 -0.88 -19.27 0.05
N ILE A 154 -1.82 -18.32 0.16
CA ILE A 154 -1.61 -17.07 0.91
C ILE A 154 -1.69 -17.32 2.41
N VAL A 155 -2.63 -18.17 2.87
CA VAL A 155 -2.72 -18.57 4.28
C VAL A 155 -1.39 -19.18 4.74
N TYR A 156 -0.86 -20.13 3.99
CA TYR A 156 0.43 -20.75 4.29
C TYR A 156 1.55 -19.71 4.34
N LEU A 157 1.59 -18.79 3.38
CA LEU A 157 2.57 -17.72 3.34
C LEU A 157 2.50 -16.80 4.57
N LEU A 158 1.30 -16.35 4.96
CA LEU A 158 1.13 -15.48 6.12
C LEU A 158 1.55 -16.18 7.43
N VAL A 159 1.20 -17.46 7.60
CA VAL A 159 1.61 -18.26 8.76
C VAL A 159 3.13 -18.42 8.82
N LEU A 160 3.79 -18.63 7.67
CA LEU A 160 5.25 -18.70 7.58
C LEU A 160 5.92 -17.42 8.09
N TYR A 161 5.30 -16.26 7.86
CA TYR A 161 5.76 -14.96 8.32
C TYR A 161 5.29 -14.59 9.75
N GLY A 162 4.74 -15.55 10.50
CA GLY A 162 4.37 -15.35 11.91
C GLY A 162 2.98 -14.77 12.14
N ALA A 163 2.04 -14.96 11.20
CA ALA A 163 0.65 -14.59 11.43
C ALA A 163 0.03 -15.39 12.59
N ASP A 164 -0.65 -14.70 13.50
CA ASP A 164 -1.33 -15.27 14.65
C ASP A 164 -2.65 -15.94 14.21
N VAL A 165 -2.64 -17.26 14.23
CA VAL A 165 -3.80 -18.12 13.95
C VAL A 165 -4.88 -18.04 15.05
N ASN A 166 -4.59 -17.43 16.19
CA ASN A 166 -5.55 -17.23 17.28
C ASN A 166 -6.09 -15.80 17.36
N ALA A 167 -5.70 -14.92 16.44
CA ALA A 167 -6.21 -13.56 16.40
C ALA A 167 -7.74 -13.55 16.35
N ILE A 168 -8.34 -12.64 17.13
CA ILE A 168 -9.79 -12.54 17.32
C ILE A 168 -10.29 -11.28 16.61
N ALA A 169 -11.22 -11.46 15.68
CA ALA A 169 -11.95 -10.35 15.05
C ALA A 169 -13.04 -9.78 15.99
N ALA A 170 -13.61 -8.62 15.65
CA ALA A 170 -14.60 -7.92 16.48
C ALA A 170 -15.86 -8.78 16.78
N VAL A 171 -16.18 -9.73 15.90
CA VAL A 171 -17.31 -10.66 16.06
C VAL A 171 -16.97 -11.85 17.00
N GLY A 172 -15.81 -11.81 17.66
CA GLY A 172 -15.33 -12.90 18.53
C GLY A 172 -14.84 -14.14 17.76
N ILE A 173 -14.75 -14.04 16.43
CA ILE A 173 -14.34 -15.15 15.55
C ILE A 173 -12.80 -15.22 15.56
N LYS A 174 -12.26 -16.39 15.91
CA LYS A 174 -10.83 -16.69 15.74
C LYS A 174 -10.53 -17.08 14.31
N VAL A 175 -9.32 -16.80 13.81
CA VAL A 175 -8.89 -17.24 12.48
C VAL A 175 -9.13 -18.73 12.24
N ILE A 176 -8.73 -19.59 13.18
CA ILE A 176 -8.93 -21.05 13.08
C ILE A 176 -10.40 -21.48 13.01
N GLN A 177 -11.33 -20.63 13.42
CA GLN A 177 -12.77 -20.88 13.38
C GLN A 177 -13.44 -20.37 12.10
N ILE A 178 -12.69 -19.74 11.17
CA ILE A 178 -13.20 -19.22 9.90
C ILE A 178 -13.53 -20.34 8.90
N GLU A 179 -13.72 -21.59 9.34
CA GLU A 179 -14.26 -22.63 8.46
C GLU A 179 -15.61 -22.18 7.88
N CYS A 180 -15.55 -21.76 6.62
CA CYS A 180 -16.61 -21.69 5.63
C CYS A 180 -18.03 -21.48 6.18
N LYS A 181 -18.38 -20.24 6.56
CA LYS A 181 -19.80 -19.82 6.64
C LYS A 181 -20.53 -19.80 5.28
N TYR A 182 -19.88 -20.23 4.20
CA TYR A 182 -20.41 -20.21 2.83
C TYR A 182 -20.28 -21.58 2.13
N ARG A 183 -20.61 -22.67 2.83
CA ARG A 183 -20.86 -23.96 2.18
C ARG A 183 -22.35 -24.19 2.00
#